data_AF-A0A8T6DLD0-F1
#
_entry.id   AF-A0A8T6DLD0-F1
#
_cell.length_a   1.000
_cell.length_b   1.000
_cell.length_c   1.000
_cell.angle_alpha   90.00
_cell.angle_beta   90.00
_cell.angle_gamma   90.00
#
_symmetry.space_group_name_H-M   'P 1'
#
loop_
_entity.id
_entity.type
_entity.pdbx_description
1 polymer ?
#
loop_
_entity_poly.entity_id
_entity_poly.type
_entity_poly.pdbx_seq_one_letter_code
_entity_poly.pdbx_strand_id
1 'polypeptide(L)'
;MTTTHTPIDPESLVARIMEELRANPAAQRLLMQALLTREFQGMPLRLEHIEAQLDDMLGRVKSLEEVQRDLQNTVRDIQDKVGSLIGDTFELKLPGRIIPLLSQKIRLRKAEVVLSPTTSLSHELADAIADAVDAGVFDERQERRIGLTDIIIRAQRRVERSAVWVAVEASSAIHLRDIERARQSADALAAAFRQDAIAVVVGNRIGSDESRQAADAGVEVLVVE
;
A
#
# COMPACT_ATOMS: atom_id res chain seq x y z
N MET A 1 57.38 -67.48 35.96
CA MET A 1 57.71 -67.38 34.52
C MET A 1 56.64 -66.52 33.87
N THR A 2 56.97 -65.26 33.64
CA THR A 2 56.08 -64.19 33.14
C THR A 2 56.12 -64.18 31.62
N THR A 3 54.99 -64.49 30.96
CA THR A 3 54.85 -64.34 29.51
C THR A 3 54.59 -62.88 29.18
N THR A 4 55.61 -62.24 28.59
CA THR A 4 55.55 -60.90 27.98
C THR A 4 54.53 -60.88 26.85
N HIS A 5 53.43 -60.15 27.04
CA HIS A 5 52.45 -59.89 25.99
C HIS A 5 52.97 -58.71 25.16
N THR A 6 53.63 -59.00 24.03
CA THR A 6 54.09 -57.97 23.09
C THR A 6 52.86 -57.24 22.53
N PRO A 7 52.79 -55.90 22.63
CA PRO A 7 51.69 -55.14 22.05
C PRO A 7 51.76 -55.30 20.55
N ILE A 8 50.72 -55.91 19.97
CA ILE A 8 50.63 -56.06 18.52
C ILE A 8 50.34 -54.68 17.95
N ASP A 9 51.30 -54.16 17.19
CA ASP A 9 51.14 -52.92 16.45
C ASP A 9 49.97 -53.08 15.44
N PRO A 10 48.90 -52.29 15.56
CA PRO A 10 47.73 -52.40 14.69
C PRO A 10 48.08 -52.19 13.20
N GLU A 11 49.11 -51.40 12.89
CA GLU A 11 49.55 -51.21 11.49
C GLU A 11 50.18 -52.49 10.91
N SER A 12 51.01 -53.18 11.70
CA SER A 12 51.59 -54.47 11.33
C SER A 12 50.51 -55.56 11.13
N LEU A 13 49.46 -55.55 11.96
CA LEU A 13 48.35 -56.50 11.83
C LEU A 13 47.55 -56.25 10.54
N VAL A 14 47.26 -54.98 10.22
CA VAL A 14 46.55 -54.61 8.99
C VAL A 14 47.37 -54.95 7.75
N ALA A 15 48.69 -54.69 7.77
CA ALA A 15 49.57 -55.06 6.66
C ALA A 15 49.53 -56.56 6.38
N ARG A 16 49.56 -57.39 7.44
CA ARG A 16 49.51 -58.85 7.33
C ARG A 16 48.15 -59.37 6.83
N ILE A 17 47.05 -58.76 7.27
CA ILE A 17 45.70 -59.07 6.76
C ILE A 17 45.59 -58.72 5.28
N MET A 18 46.14 -57.58 4.85
CA MET A 18 46.14 -57.17 3.45
C MET A 18 47.01 -58.08 2.56
N GLU A 19 48.15 -58.56 3.08
CA GLU A 19 49.00 -59.56 2.42
C GLU A 19 48.24 -60.88 2.21
N GLU A 20 47.55 -61.38 3.25
CA GLU A 20 46.76 -62.62 3.16
C GLU A 20 45.55 -62.49 2.24
N LEU A 21 44.90 -61.32 2.23
CA LEU A 21 43.78 -61.04 1.31
C LEU A 21 44.24 -60.97 -0.15
N ARG A 22 45.46 -60.48 -0.43
CA ARG A 22 46.05 -60.51 -1.78
C ARG A 22 46.42 -61.92 -2.22
N ALA A 23 46.91 -62.74 -1.28
CA ALA A 23 47.25 -64.13 -1.56
C ALA A 23 46.02 -65.04 -1.75
N ASN A 24 44.83 -64.62 -1.27
CA ASN A 24 43.61 -65.41 -1.35
C ASN A 24 42.44 -64.64 -2.03
N PRO A 25 42.29 -64.76 -3.36
CA PRO A 25 41.21 -64.10 -4.12
C PRO A 25 39.78 -64.52 -3.71
N ALA A 26 39.61 -65.66 -3.03
CA ALA A 26 38.32 -66.09 -2.50
C ALA A 26 37.97 -65.33 -1.22
N ALA A 27 38.94 -65.12 -0.33
CA ALA A 27 38.77 -64.32 0.88
C ALA A 27 38.49 -62.83 0.55
N GLN A 28 39.15 -62.29 -0.47
CA GLN A 28 38.87 -60.93 -0.96
C GLN A 28 37.43 -60.79 -1.48
N ARG A 29 36.92 -61.78 -2.21
CA ARG A 29 35.53 -61.80 -2.68
C ARG A 29 34.53 -61.87 -1.53
N LEU A 30 34.78 -62.71 -0.53
CA LEU A 30 33.92 -62.82 0.65
C LEU A 30 33.92 -61.54 1.50
N LEU A 31 35.08 -60.90 1.67
CA LEU A 31 35.19 -59.62 2.36
C LEU A 31 34.43 -58.52 1.60
N MET A 32 34.59 -58.44 0.28
CA MET A 32 33.86 -57.50 -0.56
C MET A 32 32.35 -57.74 -0.47
N GLN A 33 31.92 -59.00 -0.52
CA GLN A 33 30.51 -59.38 -0.39
C GLN A 33 29.96 -59.05 1.00
N ALA A 34 30.74 -59.27 2.07
CA ALA A 34 30.34 -58.93 3.44
C ALA A 34 30.27 -57.40 3.66
N LEU A 35 31.22 -56.64 3.11
CA LEU A 35 31.21 -55.18 3.15
C LEU A 35 30.01 -54.61 2.39
N LEU A 36 29.78 -55.08 1.16
CA LEU A 36 28.61 -54.71 0.38
C LEU A 36 27.32 -55.08 1.12
N THR A 37 27.21 -56.29 1.66
CA THR A 37 26.02 -56.72 2.42
C THR A 37 25.79 -55.82 3.63
N ARG A 38 26.83 -55.45 4.36
CA ARG A 38 26.73 -54.58 5.54
C ARG A 38 26.36 -53.14 5.17
N GLU A 39 26.91 -52.60 4.09
CA GLU A 39 26.56 -51.26 3.59
C GLU A 39 25.12 -51.23 3.04
N PHE A 40 24.70 -52.27 2.32
CA PHE A 40 23.31 -52.42 1.84
C PHE A 40 22.33 -52.63 2.99
N GLN A 41 22.69 -53.34 4.06
CA GLN A 41 21.82 -53.52 5.23
C GLN A 41 21.58 -52.21 6.00
N GLY A 42 22.50 -51.25 5.93
CA GLY A 42 22.33 -49.92 6.54
C GLY A 42 21.55 -48.92 5.69
N MET A 43 21.32 -49.21 4.40
CA MET A 43 20.62 -48.30 3.49
C MET A 43 19.13 -48.10 3.83
N PRO A 44 18.33 -49.15 4.15
CA PRO A 44 16.91 -48.96 4.49
C PRO A 44 16.71 -47.97 5.64
N LEU A 45 17.48 -48.12 6.72
CA LEU A 45 17.41 -47.20 7.87
C LEU A 45 17.82 -45.76 7.52
N ARG A 46 18.80 -45.58 6.62
CA ARG A 46 19.19 -44.25 6.14
C ARG A 46 18.12 -43.64 5.23
N LEU A 47 17.47 -44.45 4.39
CA LEU A 47 16.37 -44.01 3.54
C LEU A 47 15.15 -43.61 4.37
N GLU A 48 14.76 -44.42 5.36
CA GLU A 48 13.69 -44.10 6.31
C GLU A 48 13.97 -42.77 7.05
N HIS A 49 15.22 -42.55 7.46
CA HIS A 49 15.61 -41.30 8.10
C HIS A 49 15.52 -40.08 7.16
N ILE A 50 15.92 -40.26 5.90
CA ILE A 50 15.81 -39.21 4.87
C ILE A 50 14.35 -38.94 4.52
N GLU A 51 13.51 -39.97 4.40
CA GLU A 51 12.07 -39.82 4.16
C GLU A 51 11.40 -39.04 5.30
N ALA A 52 11.69 -39.39 6.55
CA ALA A 52 11.18 -38.65 7.70
C ALA A 52 11.65 -37.17 7.74
N GLN A 53 12.91 -36.91 7.37
CA GLN A 53 13.42 -35.54 7.25
C GLN A 53 12.78 -34.77 6.11
N LEU A 54 12.53 -35.41 4.96
CA LEU A 54 11.85 -34.79 3.82
C LEU A 54 10.39 -34.47 4.16
N ASP A 55 9.70 -35.36 4.86
CA ASP A 55 8.32 -35.11 5.31
C ASP A 55 8.25 -33.94 6.30
N ASP A 56 9.17 -33.85 7.27
CA ASP A 56 9.28 -32.70 8.17
C ASP A 56 9.57 -31.40 7.39
N MET A 57 10.54 -31.43 6.47
CA MET A 57 10.87 -30.27 5.64
C MET A 57 9.68 -29.83 4.77
N LEU A 58 8.95 -30.78 4.16
CA LEU A 58 7.74 -30.50 3.38
C LEU A 58 6.64 -29.88 4.25
N GLY A 59 6.46 -30.38 5.48
CA GLY A 59 5.54 -29.80 6.45
C GLY A 59 5.91 -28.35 6.81
N ARG A 60 7.20 -28.09 7.07
CA ARG A 60 7.71 -26.76 7.37
C ARG A 60 7.59 -25.79 6.20
N VAL A 61 7.85 -26.25 4.98
CA VAL A 61 7.68 -25.43 3.76
C VAL A 61 6.21 -25.04 3.58
N LYS A 62 5.27 -25.97 3.73
CA LYS A 62 3.82 -25.67 3.65
C LYS A 62 3.41 -24.64 4.70
N SER A 63 3.85 -24.81 5.95
CA SER A 63 3.56 -23.85 7.02
C SER A 63 4.14 -22.46 6.71
N LEU A 64 5.36 -22.38 6.15
CA LEU A 64 5.96 -21.12 5.73
C LEU A 64 5.21 -20.45 4.58
N GLU A 65 4.70 -21.22 3.62
CA GLU A 65 3.85 -20.68 2.53
C GLU A 65 2.56 -20.06 3.07
N GLU A 66 1.93 -20.71 4.06
CA GLU A 66 0.73 -20.19 4.72
C GLU A 66 1.03 -18.89 5.47
N VAL A 67 2.08 -18.87 6.28
CA VAL A 67 2.53 -17.66 6.99
C VAL A 67 2.88 -16.55 6.01
N GLN A 68 3.51 -16.86 4.87
CA GLN A 68 3.83 -15.87 3.84
C GLN A 68 2.57 -15.27 3.22
N ARG A 69 1.55 -16.09 2.91
CA ARG A 69 0.27 -15.59 2.38
C ARG A 69 -0.45 -14.70 3.39
N ASP A 70 -0.50 -15.11 4.65
CA ASP A 70 -1.14 -14.33 5.71
C ASP A 70 -0.42 -13.00 5.96
N LEU A 71 0.91 -13.01 5.92
CA LEU A 71 1.71 -11.79 6.03
C LEU A 71 1.46 -10.86 4.84
N GLN A 72 1.41 -11.38 3.61
CA GLN A 72 1.10 -10.58 2.42
C GLN A 72 -0.28 -9.91 2.51
N ASN A 73 -1.29 -10.65 2.98
CA ASN A 73 -2.63 -10.11 3.19
C ASN A 73 -2.63 -9.04 4.28
N THR A 74 -1.98 -9.30 5.42
CA THR A 74 -1.86 -8.34 6.52
C THR A 74 -1.14 -7.06 6.10
N VAL A 75 -0.06 -7.18 5.31
CA VAL A 75 0.67 -6.02 4.78
C VAL A 75 -0.22 -5.20 3.85
N ARG A 76 -1.01 -5.84 2.98
CA ARG A 76 -1.96 -5.13 2.10
C ARG A 76 -3.03 -4.39 2.92
N ASP A 77 -3.62 -5.05 3.91
CA ASP A 77 -4.62 -4.44 4.79
C ASP A 77 -4.05 -3.24 5.57
N ILE A 78 -2.81 -3.33 6.04
CA ILE A 78 -2.13 -2.22 6.71
C ILE A 78 -1.88 -1.08 5.72
N GLN A 79 -1.43 -1.37 4.50
CA GLN A 79 -1.23 -0.34 3.47
C GLN A 79 -2.51 0.44 3.18
N ASP A 80 -3.64 -0.27 3.04
CA ASP A 80 -4.93 0.34 2.77
C ASP A 80 -5.41 1.21 3.95
N LYS A 81 -5.29 0.70 5.18
CA LYS A 81 -5.65 1.45 6.40
C LYS A 81 -4.78 2.69 6.60
N VAL A 82 -3.47 2.57 6.36
CA VAL A 82 -2.54 3.71 6.45
C VAL A 82 -2.86 4.74 5.35
N GLY A 83 -3.18 4.28 4.13
CA GLY A 83 -3.61 5.16 3.05
C GLY A 83 -4.86 5.96 3.42
N SER A 84 -5.88 5.31 3.97
CA SER A 84 -7.09 5.97 4.46
C SER A 84 -6.77 6.97 5.56
N LEU A 85 -5.98 6.59 6.57
CA LEU A 85 -5.64 7.45 7.69
C LEU A 85 -4.86 8.71 7.25
N ILE A 86 -3.98 8.57 6.27
CA ILE A 86 -3.25 9.71 5.67
C ILE A 86 -4.24 10.65 4.99
N GLY A 87 -5.23 10.13 4.25
CA GLY A 87 -6.32 10.90 3.64
C GLY A 87 -7.11 11.67 4.69
N ASP A 88 -7.64 10.99 5.69
CA ASP A 88 -8.45 11.60 6.76
C ASP A 88 -7.67 12.70 7.50
N THR A 89 -6.40 12.42 7.83
CA THR A 89 -5.55 13.40 8.53
C THR A 89 -5.25 14.62 7.65
N PHE A 90 -5.11 14.42 6.34
CA PHE A 90 -4.90 15.50 5.39
C PHE A 90 -6.12 16.40 5.30
N GLU A 91 -7.31 15.81 5.12
CA GLU A 91 -8.58 16.52 5.04
C GLU A 91 -8.89 17.30 6.33
N LEU A 92 -8.60 16.73 7.50
CA LEU A 92 -8.82 17.42 8.78
C LEU A 92 -7.90 18.63 8.99
N LYS A 93 -6.66 18.58 8.48
CA LYS A 93 -5.69 19.68 8.62
C LYS A 93 -5.87 20.76 7.56
N LEU A 94 -6.46 20.42 6.42
CA LEU A 94 -6.53 21.30 5.27
C LEU A 94 -7.31 22.61 5.51
N PRO A 95 -8.50 22.62 6.16
CA PRO A 95 -9.27 23.85 6.39
C PRO A 95 -8.48 24.96 7.10
N GLY A 96 -7.58 24.61 8.02
CA GLY A 96 -6.74 25.59 8.72
C GLY A 96 -5.63 26.20 7.86
N ARG A 97 -5.18 25.51 6.79
CA ARG A 97 -4.07 25.94 5.92
C ARG A 97 -4.54 26.47 4.56
N ILE A 98 -5.75 26.13 4.13
CA ILE A 98 -6.21 26.35 2.74
C ILE A 98 -6.38 27.84 2.41
N ILE A 99 -6.95 28.64 3.32
CA ILE A 99 -7.21 30.07 3.06
C ILE A 99 -5.92 30.84 2.73
N PRO A 100 -4.84 30.78 3.53
CA PRO A 100 -3.57 31.44 3.20
C PRO A 100 -3.02 31.04 1.83
N LEU A 101 -3.06 29.76 1.50
CA LEU A 101 -2.52 29.22 0.25
C LEU A 101 -3.30 29.73 -0.97
N LEU A 102 -4.64 29.67 -0.91
CA LEU A 102 -5.50 30.18 -1.97
C LEU A 102 -5.42 31.70 -2.10
N SER A 103 -5.32 32.42 -0.98
CA SER A 103 -5.17 33.88 -0.99
C SER A 103 -3.93 34.32 -1.77
N GLN A 104 -2.85 33.53 -1.74
CA GLN A 104 -1.64 33.79 -2.53
C GLN A 104 -1.79 33.37 -3.99
N LYS A 105 -2.28 32.14 -4.25
CA LYS A 105 -2.33 31.56 -5.59
C LYS A 105 -3.39 32.21 -6.48
N ILE A 106 -4.61 32.32 -5.98
CA ILE A 106 -5.78 32.80 -6.74
C ILE A 106 -6.25 34.20 -6.32
N ARG A 107 -5.42 34.92 -5.54
CA ARG A 107 -5.59 36.33 -5.16
C ARG A 107 -6.97 36.62 -4.53
N LEU A 108 -7.36 35.82 -3.56
CA LEU A 108 -8.57 36.02 -2.77
C LEU A 108 -8.34 36.93 -1.56
N ARG A 109 -9.43 37.52 -1.07
CA ARG A 109 -9.50 38.24 0.21
C ARG A 109 -10.85 37.99 0.88
N LYS A 110 -10.96 38.28 2.18
CA LYS A 110 -12.18 38.02 2.98
C LYS A 110 -12.69 36.59 2.78
N ALA A 111 -11.77 35.63 2.74
CA ALA A 111 -12.10 34.24 2.52
C ALA A 111 -12.57 33.61 3.85
N GLU A 112 -13.65 32.85 3.77
CA GLU A 112 -14.29 32.18 4.89
C GLU A 112 -14.70 30.77 4.46
N VAL A 113 -14.33 29.76 5.25
CA VAL A 113 -14.77 28.37 5.03
C VAL A 113 -16.21 28.26 5.52
N VAL A 114 -17.12 27.85 4.63
CA VAL A 114 -18.56 27.69 4.94
C VAL A 114 -19.02 26.22 4.97
N LEU A 115 -18.19 25.32 4.44
CA LEU A 115 -18.34 23.87 4.54
C LEU A 115 -16.96 23.24 4.68
N SER A 116 -16.81 22.31 5.62
CA SER A 116 -15.63 21.44 5.75
C SER A 116 -16.00 20.17 6.52
N PRO A 117 -15.14 19.13 6.59
CA PRO A 117 -15.41 17.96 7.42
C PRO A 117 -15.62 18.30 8.91
N THR A 118 -15.07 19.45 9.35
CA THR A 118 -15.17 19.94 10.74
C THR A 118 -16.24 21.02 10.93
N THR A 119 -16.92 21.45 9.88
CA THR A 119 -17.85 22.58 9.90
C THR A 119 -19.13 22.20 9.19
N SER A 120 -20.25 22.20 9.92
CA SER A 120 -21.57 22.00 9.33
C SER A 120 -21.86 23.09 8.28
N LEU A 121 -22.62 22.69 7.25
CA LEU A 121 -23.12 23.58 6.20
C LEU A 121 -23.72 24.84 6.83
N SER A 122 -23.25 26.02 6.41
CA SER A 122 -23.83 27.27 6.90
C SER A 122 -25.29 27.41 6.46
N HIS A 123 -26.13 28.04 7.29
CA HIS A 123 -27.54 28.27 6.94
C HIS A 123 -27.70 29.03 5.62
N GLU A 124 -26.86 30.05 5.38
CA GLU A 124 -26.85 30.78 4.11
C GLU A 124 -26.60 29.88 2.91
N LEU A 125 -25.70 28.90 3.03
CA LEU A 125 -25.42 27.94 1.96
C LEU A 125 -26.56 26.94 1.80
N ALA A 126 -27.13 26.45 2.90
CA ALA A 126 -28.27 25.54 2.88
C ALA A 126 -29.51 26.18 2.24
N ASP A 127 -29.86 27.40 2.64
CA ASP A 127 -31.03 28.13 2.17
C ASP A 127 -30.89 28.43 0.67
N ALA A 128 -29.71 28.90 0.23
CA ALA A 128 -29.47 29.18 -1.19
C ALA A 128 -29.54 27.92 -2.07
N ILE A 129 -29.11 26.77 -1.56
CA ILE A 129 -29.25 25.48 -2.26
C ILE A 129 -30.72 25.10 -2.38
N ALA A 130 -31.47 25.17 -1.28
CA ALA A 130 -32.90 24.84 -1.26
C ALA A 130 -33.71 25.74 -2.21
N ASP A 131 -33.48 27.06 -2.16
CA ASP A 131 -34.13 28.03 -3.04
C ASP A 131 -33.87 27.74 -4.53
N ALA A 132 -32.65 27.31 -4.86
CA ALA A 132 -32.27 27.03 -6.23
C ALA A 132 -32.82 25.69 -6.75
N VAL A 133 -32.98 24.69 -5.87
CA VAL A 133 -33.71 23.44 -6.17
C VAL A 133 -35.18 23.74 -6.39
N ASP A 134 -35.81 24.51 -5.51
CA ASP A 134 -37.22 24.92 -5.61
C ASP A 134 -37.49 25.75 -6.87
N ALA A 135 -36.53 26.60 -7.26
CA ALA A 135 -36.59 27.38 -8.49
C ALA A 135 -36.28 26.55 -9.76
N GLY A 136 -35.91 25.28 -9.63
CA GLY A 136 -35.56 24.39 -10.74
C GLY A 136 -34.30 24.82 -11.49
N VAL A 137 -33.40 25.58 -10.84
CA VAL A 137 -32.16 26.11 -11.42
C VAL A 137 -31.11 25.01 -11.57
N PHE A 138 -31.11 24.03 -10.65
CA PHE A 138 -30.22 22.87 -10.74
C PHE A 138 -30.86 21.62 -10.10
N ASP A 139 -30.40 20.43 -10.47
CA ASP A 139 -31.02 19.15 -10.10
C ASP A 139 -30.49 18.55 -8.78
N GLU A 140 -31.12 17.46 -8.30
CA GLU A 140 -30.66 16.75 -7.09
C GLU A 140 -29.21 16.22 -7.20
N ARG A 141 -28.69 16.00 -8.42
CA ARG A 141 -27.30 15.53 -8.58
C ARG A 141 -26.34 16.66 -8.26
N GLN A 142 -26.67 17.87 -8.69
CA GLN A 142 -25.90 19.08 -8.38
C GLN A 142 -25.99 19.43 -6.88
N GLU A 143 -27.17 19.28 -6.25
CA GLU A 143 -27.31 19.40 -4.79
C GLU A 143 -26.39 18.43 -4.05
N ARG A 144 -26.48 17.14 -4.38
CA ARG A 144 -25.61 16.11 -3.79
C ARG A 144 -24.14 16.42 -4.04
N ARG A 145 -23.78 16.97 -5.19
CA ARG A 145 -22.39 17.31 -5.51
C ARG A 145 -21.84 18.39 -4.59
N ILE A 146 -22.61 19.44 -4.31
CA ILE A 146 -22.25 20.49 -3.36
C ILE A 146 -22.07 19.89 -1.95
N GLY A 147 -23.01 19.07 -1.50
CA GLY A 147 -22.94 18.42 -0.19
C GLY A 147 -21.78 17.43 -0.03
N LEU A 148 -21.28 16.87 -1.13
CA LEU A 148 -20.12 15.97 -1.18
C LEU A 148 -18.82 16.70 -1.53
N THR A 149 -18.78 18.03 -1.50
CA THR A 149 -17.54 18.80 -1.69
C THR A 149 -16.78 18.88 -0.38
N ASP A 150 -15.46 18.65 -0.41
CA ASP A 150 -14.68 18.58 0.83
C ASP A 150 -14.61 19.92 1.54
N ILE A 151 -14.35 21.01 0.81
CA ILE A 151 -14.34 22.36 1.38
C ILE A 151 -15.01 23.34 0.43
N ILE A 152 -15.89 24.18 0.97
CA ILE A 152 -16.46 25.32 0.25
C ILE A 152 -16.05 26.61 0.95
N ILE A 153 -15.55 27.56 0.16
CA ILE A 153 -15.07 28.85 0.64
C ILE A 153 -15.85 29.96 -0.05
N ARG A 154 -16.33 30.91 0.74
CA ARG A 154 -16.83 32.20 0.24
C ARG A 154 -15.71 33.22 0.32
N ALA A 155 -15.46 33.96 -0.75
CA ALA A 155 -14.39 34.95 -0.80
C ALA A 155 -14.73 36.14 -1.71
N GLN A 156 -13.78 37.06 -1.83
CA GLN A 156 -13.80 38.12 -2.84
C GLN A 156 -12.53 38.10 -3.68
N ARG A 157 -12.66 38.34 -4.99
CA ARG A 157 -11.49 38.60 -5.86
C ARG A 157 -10.78 39.87 -5.41
N ARG A 158 -9.47 39.84 -5.25
CA ARG A 158 -8.71 40.99 -4.72
C ARG A 158 -8.72 42.21 -5.65
N VAL A 159 -8.73 41.97 -6.97
CA VAL A 159 -8.69 43.04 -7.99
C VAL A 159 -10.06 43.64 -8.21
N GLU A 160 -11.02 42.82 -8.65
CA GLU A 160 -12.36 43.25 -9.09
C GLU A 160 -13.32 43.50 -7.92
N ARG A 161 -13.01 42.96 -6.73
CA ARG A 161 -13.85 43.01 -5.53
C ARG A 161 -15.21 42.31 -5.66
N SER A 162 -15.42 41.52 -6.71
CA SER A 162 -16.57 40.63 -6.87
C SER A 162 -16.54 39.50 -5.84
N ALA A 163 -17.73 39.09 -5.37
CA ALA A 163 -17.89 37.89 -4.56
C ALA A 163 -17.64 36.65 -5.44
N VAL A 164 -17.01 35.63 -4.87
CA VAL A 164 -16.67 34.40 -5.57
C VAL A 164 -16.74 33.22 -4.61
N TRP A 165 -17.26 32.11 -5.09
CA TRP A 165 -17.25 30.83 -4.38
C TRP A 165 -16.05 29.99 -4.80
N VAL A 166 -15.57 29.13 -3.92
CA VAL A 166 -14.48 28.20 -4.24
C VAL A 166 -14.90 26.82 -3.78
N ALA A 167 -14.99 25.88 -4.72
CA ALA A 167 -15.13 24.46 -4.43
C ALA A 167 -13.74 23.84 -4.40
N VAL A 168 -13.42 23.14 -3.32
CA VAL A 168 -12.12 22.51 -3.12
C VAL A 168 -12.33 21.02 -2.90
N GLU A 169 -11.69 20.21 -3.75
CA GLU A 169 -11.55 18.76 -3.55
C GLU A 169 -10.12 18.46 -3.05
N ALA A 170 -10.02 17.63 -2.03
CA ALA A 170 -8.78 17.23 -1.39
C ALA A 170 -8.47 15.76 -1.71
N SER A 171 -7.24 15.48 -2.12
CA SER A 171 -6.78 14.12 -2.31
C SER A 171 -5.29 14.01 -2.04
N SER A 172 -4.85 12.91 -1.43
CA SER A 172 -3.41 12.65 -1.25
C SER A 172 -2.65 12.61 -2.59
N ALA A 173 -3.31 12.14 -3.66
CA ALA A 173 -2.80 12.11 -5.02
C ALA A 173 -3.89 12.58 -5.98
N ILE A 174 -3.60 13.64 -6.75
CA ILE A 174 -4.59 14.25 -7.62
C ILE A 174 -4.77 13.40 -8.88
N HIS A 175 -6.01 12.99 -9.13
CA HIS A 175 -6.44 12.23 -10.29
C HIS A 175 -7.49 13.00 -11.12
N LEU A 176 -7.72 12.56 -12.36
CA LEU A 176 -8.74 13.15 -13.25
C LEU A 176 -10.13 13.22 -12.61
N ARG A 177 -10.50 12.23 -11.78
CA ARG A 177 -11.79 12.27 -11.07
C ARG A 177 -11.88 13.43 -10.08
N ASP A 178 -10.79 13.82 -9.45
CA ASP A 178 -10.76 14.94 -8.49
C ASP A 178 -10.95 16.26 -9.21
N ILE A 179 -10.32 16.41 -10.38
CA ILE A 179 -10.47 17.56 -11.27
C ILE A 179 -11.93 17.71 -11.71
N GLU A 180 -12.53 16.62 -12.18
CA GLU A 180 -13.93 16.64 -12.63
C GLU A 180 -14.89 16.90 -11.47
N ARG A 181 -14.64 16.34 -10.28
CA ARG A 181 -15.44 16.65 -9.08
C ARG A 181 -15.37 18.12 -8.73
N ALA A 182 -14.17 18.71 -8.65
CA ALA A 182 -14.00 20.11 -8.30
C ALA A 182 -14.71 21.03 -9.31
N ARG A 183 -14.61 20.70 -10.61
CA ARG A 183 -15.30 21.41 -11.69
C ARG A 183 -16.82 21.35 -11.53
N GLN A 184 -17.37 20.15 -11.35
CA GLN A 184 -18.82 19.96 -11.15
C GLN A 184 -19.34 20.68 -9.91
N SER A 185 -18.58 20.65 -8.81
CA SER A 185 -18.93 21.35 -7.57
C SER A 185 -18.92 22.87 -7.76
N ALA A 186 -17.92 23.41 -8.48
CA ALA A 186 -17.88 24.83 -8.82
C ALA A 186 -19.05 25.23 -9.74
N ASP A 187 -19.36 24.44 -10.78
CA ASP A 187 -20.49 24.71 -11.68
C ASP A 187 -21.83 24.73 -10.92
N ALA A 188 -22.01 23.78 -10.00
CA ALA A 188 -23.20 23.71 -9.15
C ALA A 188 -23.31 24.94 -8.23
N LEU A 189 -22.21 25.37 -7.61
CA LEU A 189 -22.19 26.60 -6.80
C LEU A 189 -22.47 27.85 -7.65
N ALA A 190 -21.89 27.94 -8.84
CA ALA A 190 -22.12 29.07 -9.73
C ALA A 190 -23.60 29.16 -10.14
N ALA A 191 -24.23 28.02 -10.42
CA ALA A 191 -25.66 27.94 -10.70
C ALA A 191 -26.52 28.35 -9.49
N ALA A 192 -26.20 27.82 -8.31
CA ALA A 192 -26.94 28.09 -7.06
C ALA A 192 -26.95 29.57 -6.70
N PHE A 193 -25.78 30.20 -6.71
CA PHE A 193 -25.61 31.58 -6.25
C PHE A 193 -25.69 32.62 -7.35
N ARG A 194 -25.74 32.20 -8.62
CA ARG A 194 -25.64 33.07 -9.81
C ARG A 194 -24.42 33.99 -9.73
N GLN A 195 -23.32 33.42 -9.27
CA GLN A 195 -22.05 34.09 -9.02
C GLN A 195 -20.90 33.25 -9.58
N ASP A 196 -19.74 33.86 -9.76
CA ASP A 196 -18.55 33.11 -10.15
C ASP A 196 -18.19 32.07 -9.08
N ALA A 197 -17.76 30.90 -9.54
CA ALA A 197 -17.14 29.89 -8.71
C ALA A 197 -15.79 29.45 -9.30
N ILE A 198 -14.85 29.12 -8.43
CA ILE A 198 -13.52 28.61 -8.80
C ILE A 198 -13.44 27.15 -8.35
N ALA A 199 -13.08 26.28 -9.28
CA ALA A 199 -12.77 24.88 -8.99
C ALA A 199 -11.30 24.77 -8.56
N VAL A 200 -11.06 24.12 -7.42
CA VAL A 200 -9.72 23.89 -6.88
C VAL A 200 -9.56 22.42 -6.52
N VAL A 201 -8.40 21.84 -6.87
CA VAL A 201 -7.99 20.55 -6.33
C VAL A 201 -6.72 20.72 -5.51
N VAL A 202 -6.67 20.08 -4.35
CA VAL A 202 -5.54 20.14 -3.42
C VAL A 202 -5.01 18.75 -3.16
N GLY A 203 -3.69 18.59 -3.20
CA GLY A 203 -3.06 17.32 -2.89
C GLY A 203 -1.55 17.36 -2.77
N ASN A 204 -0.92 16.21 -2.48
CA ASN A 204 0.53 16.17 -2.25
C ASN A 204 1.32 15.96 -3.55
N ARG A 205 0.66 15.45 -4.58
CA ARG A 205 1.27 15.15 -5.87
C ARG A 205 0.22 15.14 -6.98
N ILE A 206 0.67 15.46 -8.19
CA ILE A 206 -0.10 15.41 -9.43
C ILE A 206 0.79 14.91 -10.56
N GLY A 207 0.26 14.09 -11.46
CA GLY A 207 0.96 13.68 -12.67
C GLY A 207 0.96 14.78 -13.74
N SER A 208 1.84 14.68 -14.74
CA SER A 208 1.94 15.68 -15.82
C SER A 208 0.67 15.73 -16.68
N ASP A 209 -0.01 14.61 -16.84
CA ASP A 209 -1.21 14.52 -17.67
C ASP A 209 -2.41 15.11 -16.96
N GLU A 210 -2.60 14.78 -15.67
CA GLU A 210 -3.63 15.38 -14.82
C GLU A 210 -3.41 16.89 -14.66
N SER A 211 -2.17 17.35 -14.55
CA SER A 211 -1.87 18.78 -14.48
C SER A 211 -2.27 19.53 -15.76
N ARG A 212 -2.08 18.91 -16.94
CA ARG A 212 -2.54 19.48 -18.21
C ARG A 212 -4.06 19.49 -18.29
N GLN A 213 -4.69 18.38 -17.93
CA GLN A 213 -6.16 18.25 -17.93
C GLN A 213 -6.82 19.24 -16.96
N ALA A 214 -6.22 19.50 -15.80
CA ALA A 214 -6.72 20.51 -14.87
C ALA A 214 -6.68 21.92 -15.49
N ALA A 215 -5.57 22.27 -16.15
CA ALA A 215 -5.44 23.55 -16.83
C ALA A 215 -6.46 23.69 -17.97
N ASP A 216 -6.63 22.65 -18.80
CA ASP A 216 -7.61 22.63 -19.88
C ASP A 216 -9.05 22.75 -19.36
N ALA A 217 -9.33 22.20 -18.17
CA ALA A 217 -10.62 22.27 -17.51
C ALA A 217 -10.84 23.58 -16.71
N GLY A 218 -9.85 24.47 -16.63
CA GLY A 218 -9.92 25.70 -15.82
C GLY A 218 -9.93 25.44 -14.31
N VAL A 219 -9.35 24.32 -13.87
CA VAL A 219 -9.28 23.90 -12.47
C VAL A 219 -7.92 24.28 -11.88
N GLU A 220 -7.95 24.98 -10.75
CA GLU A 220 -6.75 25.45 -10.05
C GLU A 220 -6.15 24.33 -9.19
N VAL A 221 -4.89 23.98 -9.44
CA VAL A 221 -4.21 22.89 -8.73
C VAL A 221 -3.32 23.44 -7.63
N LEU A 222 -3.54 23.05 -6.38
CA LEU A 222 -2.68 23.41 -5.26
C LEU A 222 -1.95 22.17 -4.72
N VAL A 223 -0.63 22.12 -4.95
CA VAL A 223 0.21 21.07 -4.37
C VAL A 223 0.72 21.52 -3.00
N VAL A 224 0.52 20.71 -1.97
CA VAL A 224 0.90 21.00 -0.58
C VAL A 224 1.81 19.91 -0.04
N GLU A 225 2.85 20.33 0.69
CA GLU A 225 3.76 19.46 1.45
C GLU A 225 3.28 19.25 2.90
#